data_AF-A0A1V5KHG3-F1
#
_entry.id   AF-A0A1V5KHG3-F1
#
_cell.length_a   1.000
_cell.length_b   1.000
_cell.length_c   1.000
_cell.angle_alpha   90.00
_cell.angle_beta   90.00
_cell.angle_gamma   90.00
#
_symmetry.space_group_name_H-M   'P 1'
#
loop_
_entity.id
_entity.type
_entity.pdbx_description
1 polymer ?
#
loop_
_entity_poly.entity_id
_entity_poly.type
_entity_poly.pdbx_seq_one_letter_code
_entity_poly.pdbx_strand_id
1 'polypeptide(L)'
;MSLYPAILVLLKEIAKMESLHPLMQEYKKQMERGAVANAYRGLMDYLMALRTHLQKKHPDFILSYSLYQGYMDMTYFAFTSAAISSAFLDRSVRTAIRQGAIMKIRLWFCVVFFLFCACTPAAKVRKTKGNTTFIATAADLKARIPSQLTITKPDFVVFVPECTDERVNDTGNEHFLVFDGPDGSLMAVWTQSSAESQPDQHMAFSRSDDEGRTWSKPRIIAGPKKPGEGHMASWGYPLVSKSGRIYVLYSQSIGRVDTFPHSTGWLHGIYSDDNGVTWSAPQNVPLRRSIYDNPDSTMPPNILCWQKPLRNAKEGRYFAGVTRWTSFSRYQNPTDSWMSADARVEFMRFENIDEDPEPREIQISWFAFNEQSLAVGYPGHPEISACQEPSIVKLPDGRLFCVMRTAAGSPYWSISADAGETWSQPRPLLRKDGGRPLLHPLSPCPIYDMGGNEAGSGHYVLFIHNHDGHYMGYKPTDSSYHRRPVFMVRGVFQPGADQPVWFDEPEFFFDHNGVSLGKPGTDGRLDLALYASFTVRNGVPVLWYPDRKFFLLGRIIQHP
;
A
#
# COMPACT_ATOMS: atom_id res chain seq x y z
N MET A 1 -7.72 -63.71 -15.62
CA MET A 1 -6.43 -63.39 -14.96
C MET A 1 -6.71 -62.45 -13.82
N SER A 2 -6.44 -62.90 -12.60
CA SER A 2 -6.92 -62.29 -11.35
C SER A 2 -5.99 -61.15 -10.89
N LEU A 3 -6.57 -60.00 -10.50
CA LEU A 3 -5.87 -58.81 -9.93
C LEU A 3 -5.30 -59.05 -8.52
N TYR A 4 -5.61 -60.19 -7.90
CA TYR A 4 -5.23 -60.53 -6.53
C TYR A 4 -3.71 -60.64 -6.26
N PRO A 5 -2.88 -61.21 -7.16
CA PRO A 5 -1.44 -61.36 -6.91
C PRO A 5 -0.69 -60.02 -6.91
N ALA A 6 -1.11 -59.06 -7.75
CA ALA A 6 -0.45 -57.75 -7.84
C ALA A 6 -0.71 -56.89 -6.59
N ILE A 7 -1.94 -56.97 -6.04
CA ILE A 7 -2.31 -56.25 -4.81
C ILE A 7 -1.57 -56.84 -3.59
N LEU A 8 -1.38 -58.16 -3.54
CA LEU A 8 -0.63 -58.84 -2.47
C LEU A 8 0.88 -58.53 -2.48
N VAL A 9 1.46 -58.25 -3.65
CA VAL A 9 2.86 -57.81 -3.78
C VAL A 9 3.01 -56.36 -3.29
N LEU A 10 2.10 -55.47 -3.69
CA LEU A 10 2.12 -54.07 -3.26
C LEU A 10 1.94 -53.92 -1.74
N LEU A 11 1.03 -54.70 -1.15
CA LEU A 11 0.80 -54.69 0.31
C LEU A 11 2.00 -55.23 1.10
N LYS A 12 2.77 -56.17 0.54
CA LYS A 12 4.01 -56.67 1.14
C LYS A 12 5.18 -55.69 1.01
N GLU A 13 5.20 -54.85 -0.02
CA GLU A 13 6.20 -53.77 -0.15
C GLU A 13 5.89 -52.60 0.80
N ILE A 14 4.62 -52.23 0.95
CA ILE A 14 4.19 -51.19 1.91
C ILE A 14 4.45 -51.66 3.36
N ALA A 15 4.27 -52.95 3.66
CA ALA A 15 4.57 -53.52 4.98
C ALA A 15 6.08 -53.60 5.32
N LYS A 16 6.98 -53.36 4.35
CA LYS A 16 8.44 -53.33 4.55
C LYS A 16 9.01 -51.93 4.72
N MET A 17 8.22 -50.88 4.50
CA MET A 17 8.65 -49.50 4.81
C MET A 17 8.56 -49.29 6.33
N GLU A 18 9.68 -48.94 6.96
CA GLU A 18 9.68 -48.51 8.35
C GLU A 18 8.65 -47.41 8.55
N SER A 19 7.84 -47.51 9.62
CA SER A 19 6.75 -46.56 9.81
C SER A 19 7.32 -45.14 9.93
N LEU A 20 6.73 -44.21 9.17
CA LEU A 20 7.13 -42.80 9.14
C LEU A 20 7.07 -42.13 10.54
N HIS A 21 6.29 -42.71 11.45
CA HIS A 21 5.98 -42.17 12.76
C HIS A 21 7.19 -42.07 13.72
N PRO A 22 7.99 -43.14 13.97
CA PRO A 22 9.23 -43.06 14.76
C PRO A 22 10.26 -42.08 14.18
N LEU A 23 10.39 -41.99 12.86
CA LEU A 23 11.30 -41.02 12.20
C LEU A 23 10.84 -39.57 12.42
N MET A 24 9.53 -39.32 12.33
CA MET A 24 8.95 -38.01 12.62
C MET A 24 9.07 -37.62 14.10
N GLN A 25 8.99 -38.59 15.01
CA GLN A 25 9.21 -38.33 16.44
C GLN A 25 10.67 -38.02 16.77
N GLU A 26 11.63 -38.75 16.17
CA GLU A 26 13.06 -38.44 16.34
C GLU A 26 13.40 -37.06 15.75
N TYR A 27 12.87 -36.73 14.57
CA TYR A 27 13.03 -35.39 13.98
C TYR A 27 12.50 -34.28 14.89
N LYS A 28 11.29 -34.45 15.44
CA LYS A 28 10.72 -33.49 16.38
C LYS A 28 11.58 -33.32 17.64
N LYS A 29 12.13 -34.43 18.17
CA LYS A 29 13.03 -34.42 19.33
C LYS A 29 14.33 -33.66 19.05
N GLN A 30 14.87 -33.75 17.84
CA GLN A 30 16.07 -33.01 17.43
C GLN A 30 15.80 -31.52 17.21
N MET A 31 14.60 -31.16 16.72
CA MET A 31 14.13 -29.78 16.62
C MET A 31 13.93 -29.14 18.00
N GLU A 32 13.28 -29.84 18.93
CA GLU A 32 13.03 -29.36 20.31
C GLU A 32 14.32 -29.21 21.14
N ARG A 33 15.33 -30.04 20.87
CA ARG A 33 16.67 -29.92 21.45
C ARG A 33 17.50 -28.77 20.85
N GLY A 34 16.97 -28.08 19.83
CA GLY A 34 17.67 -27.02 19.10
C GLY A 34 18.84 -27.52 18.26
N ALA A 35 19.06 -28.83 18.14
CA ALA A 35 20.21 -29.41 17.45
C ALA A 35 20.21 -29.10 15.95
N VAL A 36 19.03 -29.13 15.31
CA VAL A 36 18.87 -28.79 13.89
C VAL A 36 19.08 -27.29 13.65
N ALA A 37 18.54 -26.45 14.52
CA ALA A 37 18.74 -24.99 14.45
C ALA A 37 20.22 -24.61 14.70
N ASN A 38 20.90 -25.29 15.63
CA ASN A 38 22.32 -25.08 15.92
C ASN A 38 23.22 -25.60 14.81
N ALA A 39 22.89 -26.75 14.20
CA ALA A 39 23.61 -27.28 13.04
C ALA A 39 23.45 -26.35 11.82
N TYR A 40 22.24 -25.85 11.58
CA TYR A 40 21.99 -24.87 10.52
C TYR A 40 22.71 -23.55 10.78
N ARG A 41 22.68 -23.04 12.02
CA ARG A 41 23.45 -21.85 12.41
C ARG A 41 24.96 -22.07 12.19
N GLY A 42 25.51 -23.20 12.62
CA GLY A 42 26.91 -23.55 12.39
C GLY A 42 27.29 -23.67 10.91
N LEU A 43 26.39 -24.19 10.06
CA LEU A 43 26.58 -24.23 8.62
C LEU A 43 26.63 -22.82 8.02
N MET A 44 25.74 -21.92 8.47
CA MET A 44 25.71 -20.53 8.03
C MET A 44 26.96 -19.76 8.49
N ASP A 45 27.40 -19.98 9.74
CA ASP A 45 28.62 -19.39 10.30
C ASP A 45 29.86 -19.86 9.51
N TYR A 46 29.93 -21.16 9.18
CA TYR A 46 31.00 -21.71 8.35
C TYR A 46 31.01 -21.11 6.94
N LEU A 47 29.84 -20.97 6.28
CA LEU A 47 29.76 -20.38 4.94
C LEU A 47 30.13 -18.89 4.94
N MET A 48 29.76 -18.14 5.97
CA MET A 48 30.19 -16.75 6.15
C MET A 48 31.70 -16.63 6.39
N ALA A 49 32.27 -17.52 7.20
CA ALA A 49 33.71 -17.56 7.44
C ALA A 49 34.48 -17.93 6.17
N LEU A 50 34.00 -18.93 5.41
CA LEU A 50 34.57 -19.35 4.14
C LEU A 50 34.54 -18.22 3.09
N ARG A 51 33.42 -17.51 2.97
CA ARG A 51 33.29 -16.33 2.12
C ARG A 51 34.34 -15.26 2.46
N THR A 52 34.45 -14.94 3.75
CA THR A 52 35.40 -13.93 4.25
C THR A 52 36.85 -14.36 4.00
N HIS A 53 37.17 -15.64 4.19
CA HIS A 53 38.49 -16.19 3.91
C HIS A 53 38.85 -16.09 2.42
N LEU A 54 37.93 -16.44 1.52
CA LEU A 54 38.13 -16.38 0.07
C LEU A 54 38.31 -14.93 -0.40
N GLN A 55 37.53 -13.98 0.11
CA GLN A 55 37.70 -12.55 -0.18
C GLN A 55 39.09 -12.03 0.21
N LYS A 56 39.57 -12.42 1.39
CA LYS A 56 40.87 -11.98 1.91
C LYS A 56 42.04 -12.60 1.15
N LYS A 57 41.91 -13.86 0.70
CA LYS A 57 42.97 -14.60 0.02
C LYS A 57 43.05 -14.30 -1.49
N HIS A 58 41.94 -13.87 -2.08
CA HIS A 58 41.80 -13.63 -3.52
C HIS A 58 41.01 -12.32 -3.77
N PRO A 59 41.61 -11.15 -3.51
CA PRO A 59 40.94 -9.84 -3.60
C PRO A 59 40.54 -9.46 -5.04
N ASP A 60 41.12 -10.10 -6.05
CA ASP A 60 40.88 -9.83 -7.48
C ASP A 60 39.58 -10.49 -8.03
N PHE A 61 38.82 -11.15 -7.16
CA PHE A 61 37.57 -11.84 -7.48
C PHE A 61 36.37 -11.09 -6.91
N ILE A 62 35.30 -11.02 -7.70
CA ILE A 62 34.03 -10.38 -7.37
C ILE A 62 33.14 -11.39 -6.64
N LEU A 63 32.64 -10.98 -5.47
CA LEU A 63 31.71 -11.72 -4.61
C LEU A 63 30.30 -11.15 -4.71
N SER A 64 29.29 -12.02 -4.66
CA SER A 64 27.90 -11.56 -4.49
C SER A 64 27.71 -10.85 -3.13
N TYR A 65 26.93 -9.76 -3.14
CA TYR A 65 26.67 -8.94 -1.95
C TYR A 65 25.85 -9.70 -0.89
N SER A 66 24.99 -10.62 -1.32
CA SER A 66 24.13 -11.44 -0.48
C SER A 66 24.50 -12.93 -0.52
N LEU A 67 24.35 -13.60 0.63
CA LEU A 67 24.25 -15.06 0.74
C LEU A 67 22.82 -15.46 0.38
N TYR A 68 22.66 -16.34 -0.60
CA TYR A 68 21.33 -16.84 -0.98
C TYR A 68 20.93 -17.95 -0.01
N GLN A 69 19.94 -17.68 0.83
CA GLN A 69 19.34 -18.66 1.73
C GLN A 69 18.19 -19.36 1.01
N GLY A 70 18.39 -20.60 0.56
CA GLY A 70 17.31 -21.47 0.10
C GLY A 70 16.61 -22.15 1.27
N TYR A 71 15.30 -22.40 1.15
CA TYR A 71 14.55 -23.15 2.14
C TYR A 71 14.94 -24.65 2.10
N MET A 72 15.96 -25.02 2.89
CA MET A 72 16.37 -26.39 3.22
C MET A 72 16.96 -27.29 2.13
N ASP A 73 17.31 -26.77 0.96
CA ASP A 73 17.92 -27.58 -0.11
C ASP A 73 19.23 -27.00 -0.69
N MET A 74 19.45 -25.69 -0.73
CA MET A 74 20.75 -25.11 -1.15
C MET A 74 21.04 -23.73 -0.53
N THR A 75 22.25 -23.57 0.04
CA THR A 75 22.83 -22.27 0.42
C THR A 75 24.14 -22.06 -0.32
N TYR A 76 24.28 -20.95 -1.04
CA TYR A 76 25.48 -20.65 -1.83
C TYR A 76 25.77 -19.14 -1.96
N PHE A 77 26.98 -18.80 -2.40
CA PHE A 77 27.36 -17.45 -2.81
C PHE A 77 28.23 -17.54 -4.08
N ALA A 78 28.16 -16.53 -4.95
CA ALA A 78 28.94 -16.51 -6.18
C ALA A 78 30.35 -15.96 -5.94
N PHE A 79 31.35 -16.59 -6.55
CA PHE A 79 32.76 -16.21 -6.48
C PHE A 79 33.38 -16.27 -7.87
N THR A 80 33.64 -15.12 -8.49
CA THR A 80 33.99 -15.03 -9.92
C THR A 80 35.16 -14.09 -10.18
N SER A 81 36.05 -14.39 -11.12
CA SER A 81 37.20 -13.53 -11.42
C SER A 81 36.77 -12.28 -12.21
N ALA A 82 37.44 -11.14 -11.98
CA ALA A 82 37.17 -9.91 -12.73
C ALA A 82 37.41 -10.06 -14.25
N ALA A 83 38.32 -10.96 -14.66
CA ALA A 83 38.58 -11.26 -16.07
C ALA A 83 37.42 -11.97 -16.79
N ILE A 84 36.52 -12.63 -16.05
CA ILE A 84 35.34 -13.30 -16.61
C ILE A 84 34.14 -12.34 -16.66
N SER A 85 34.06 -11.34 -15.77
CA SER A 85 32.93 -10.38 -15.75
C SER A 85 32.91 -9.46 -16.98
N SER A 86 34.08 -9.13 -17.55
CA SER A 86 34.21 -8.31 -18.77
C SER A 86 33.88 -9.06 -20.06
N ALA A 87 33.87 -10.40 -20.05
CA ALA A 87 33.53 -11.24 -21.19
C ALA A 87 32.01 -11.48 -21.36
N PHE A 88 31.17 -10.96 -20.44
CA PHE A 88 29.71 -11.21 -20.41
C PHE A 88 28.86 -10.39 -21.42
N LEU A 89 29.49 -9.77 -22.43
CA LEU A 89 28.80 -9.06 -23.51
C LEU A 89 28.47 -9.90 -24.75
N ASP A 90 28.93 -11.16 -24.84
CA ASP A 90 28.61 -12.01 -25.99
C ASP A 90 27.42 -12.95 -25.73
N ARG A 91 26.38 -12.81 -26.56
CA ARG A 91 25.13 -13.59 -26.52
C ARG A 91 25.35 -15.09 -26.72
N SER A 92 26.45 -15.49 -27.35
CA SER A 92 26.76 -16.88 -27.70
C SER A 92 27.12 -17.76 -26.49
N VAL A 93 27.71 -17.18 -25.43
CA VAL A 93 28.12 -17.92 -24.23
C VAL A 93 26.94 -18.27 -23.30
N ARG A 94 25.85 -17.46 -23.33
CA ARG A 94 24.64 -17.72 -22.53
C ARG A 94 23.92 -19.02 -22.91
N THR A 95 24.02 -19.43 -24.17
CA THR A 95 23.36 -20.64 -24.69
C THR A 95 24.15 -21.90 -24.34
N ALA A 96 25.49 -21.83 -24.30
CA ALA A 96 26.35 -22.97 -23.97
C ALA A 96 26.30 -23.34 -22.48
N ILE A 97 26.25 -22.35 -21.56
CA ILE A 97 26.15 -22.62 -20.12
C ILE A 97 24.77 -23.16 -19.72
N ARG A 98 23.71 -22.83 -20.49
CA ARG A 98 22.37 -23.44 -20.33
C ARG A 98 22.31 -24.92 -20.75
N GLN A 99 23.29 -25.43 -21.49
CA GLN A 99 23.25 -26.80 -22.04
C GLN A 99 24.31 -27.78 -21.52
N GLY A 100 25.28 -27.38 -20.68
CA GLY A 100 26.06 -28.38 -19.93
C GLY A 100 27.40 -27.93 -19.40
N ALA A 101 27.50 -27.79 -18.07
CA ALA A 101 28.64 -28.14 -17.22
C ALA A 101 28.51 -27.40 -15.87
N ILE A 102 27.62 -27.86 -14.99
CA ILE A 102 27.73 -27.55 -13.55
C ILE A 102 28.37 -28.77 -12.90
N MET A 103 29.56 -28.54 -12.37
CA MET A 103 30.37 -29.48 -11.62
C MET A 103 29.57 -29.98 -10.41
N LYS A 104 29.22 -31.27 -10.44
CA LYS A 104 28.46 -31.95 -9.39
C LYS A 104 29.28 -32.03 -8.09
N ILE A 105 28.80 -31.38 -7.03
CA ILE A 105 28.91 -31.94 -5.68
C ILE A 105 27.53 -32.55 -5.41
N ARG A 106 27.47 -33.89 -5.47
CA ARG A 106 26.27 -34.68 -5.19
C ARG A 106 26.08 -34.79 -3.68
N LEU A 107 25.00 -34.23 -3.16
CA LEU A 107 24.27 -34.85 -2.06
C LEU A 107 22.87 -35.19 -2.58
N TRP A 108 22.54 -36.49 -2.55
CA TRP A 108 21.21 -37.05 -2.84
C TRP A 108 20.17 -36.42 -1.88
N PHE A 109 18.92 -36.09 -2.25
CA PHE A 109 17.88 -36.91 -2.88
C PHE A 109 16.76 -36.07 -3.53
N CYS A 110 16.06 -36.68 -4.49
CA CYS A 110 14.90 -36.17 -5.23
C CYS A 110 13.55 -36.51 -4.56
N VAL A 111 12.64 -35.53 -4.58
CA VAL A 111 11.21 -35.54 -4.96
C VAL A 111 10.24 -36.55 -4.31
N VAL A 112 9.19 -36.06 -3.63
CA VAL A 112 7.75 -36.13 -4.02
C VAL A 112 6.88 -35.49 -2.91
N PHE A 113 5.87 -34.76 -3.37
CA PHE A 113 4.85 -33.98 -2.65
C PHE A 113 3.68 -34.86 -2.11
N PHE A 114 2.95 -34.33 -1.10
CA PHE A 114 1.69 -34.78 -0.44
C PHE A 114 1.81 -35.98 0.55
N LEU A 115 1.18 -36.04 1.74
CA LEU A 115 -0.06 -35.45 2.29
C LEU A 115 -0.04 -35.52 3.85
N PHE A 116 -0.48 -34.44 4.49
CA PHE A 116 -1.17 -34.26 5.81
C PHE A 116 -0.82 -35.05 7.10
N CYS A 117 -0.58 -34.24 8.15
CA CYS A 117 -1.12 -34.28 9.53
C CYS A 117 -1.11 -35.58 10.34
N ALA A 118 -0.41 -35.59 11.49
CA ALA A 118 -0.93 -35.12 12.78
C ALA A 118 -0.17 -35.72 14.01
N CYS A 119 -0.13 -34.91 15.10
CA CYS A 119 -0.07 -35.28 16.54
C CYS A 119 1.32 -35.71 17.11
N THR A 120 1.89 -35.19 18.21
CA THR A 120 1.42 -34.76 19.58
C THR A 120 2.58 -34.06 20.36
N PRO A 121 2.53 -33.61 21.65
CA PRO A 121 1.52 -32.88 22.43
C PRO A 121 2.08 -31.72 23.33
N ALA A 122 1.15 -30.92 23.85
CA ALA A 122 1.08 -30.31 25.19
C ALA A 122 2.15 -29.27 25.65
N ALA A 123 1.98 -28.04 25.17
CA ALA A 123 2.19 -26.85 26.01
C ALA A 123 0.82 -26.20 26.29
N LYS A 124 0.64 -25.72 27.52
CA LYS A 124 -0.65 -25.33 28.14
C LYS A 124 -1.56 -24.51 27.23
N VAL A 125 -2.80 -24.98 27.13
CA VAL A 125 -3.85 -24.54 26.21
C VAL A 125 -4.34 -23.12 26.53
N ARG A 126 -3.91 -22.14 25.71
CA ARG A 126 -4.73 -20.98 25.36
C ARG A 126 -5.32 -21.32 23.99
N LYS A 127 -6.64 -21.44 23.87
CA LYS A 127 -7.32 -21.83 22.61
C LYS A 127 -6.91 -20.88 21.46
N THR A 128 -5.95 -21.29 20.64
CA THR A 128 -5.61 -20.60 19.38
C THR A 128 -6.58 -21.07 18.32
N LYS A 129 -7.50 -20.18 17.90
CA LYS A 129 -8.18 -20.32 16.61
C LYS A 129 -7.08 -20.47 15.55
N GLY A 130 -7.23 -21.39 14.59
CA GLY A 130 -6.27 -21.60 13.50
C GLY A 130 -5.83 -20.28 12.87
N ASN A 131 -4.57 -20.18 12.44
CA ASN A 131 -4.03 -18.95 11.86
C ASN A 131 -4.77 -18.62 10.56
N THR A 132 -5.84 -17.83 10.66
CA THR A 132 -6.75 -17.49 9.56
C THR A 132 -6.20 -16.36 8.68
N THR A 133 -5.05 -15.78 9.05
CA THR A 133 -4.40 -14.72 8.27
C THR A 133 -3.46 -15.28 7.20
N PHE A 134 -2.75 -16.37 7.45
CA PHE A 134 -1.81 -16.87 6.43
C PHE A 134 -2.52 -17.40 5.18
N ILE A 135 -2.10 -16.94 3.99
CA ILE A 135 -2.62 -17.36 2.68
C ILE A 135 -1.55 -18.24 2.03
N ALA A 136 -1.72 -19.56 2.02
CA ALA A 136 -0.64 -20.45 1.57
C ALA A 136 -0.52 -20.51 0.04
N THR A 137 -1.63 -20.59 -0.69
CA THR A 137 -1.65 -20.76 -2.16
C THR A 137 -2.64 -19.82 -2.85
N ALA A 138 -2.55 -19.70 -4.18
CA ALA A 138 -3.56 -18.97 -4.96
C ALA A 138 -4.95 -19.63 -4.86
N ALA A 139 -5.00 -20.96 -4.74
CA ALA A 139 -6.24 -21.69 -4.50
C ALA A 139 -6.89 -21.30 -3.16
N ASP A 140 -6.10 -21.17 -2.09
CA ASP A 140 -6.60 -20.73 -0.78
C ASP A 140 -7.15 -19.30 -0.83
N LEU A 141 -6.46 -18.40 -1.55
CA LEU A 141 -6.93 -17.04 -1.77
C LEU A 141 -8.25 -17.02 -2.54
N LYS A 142 -8.32 -17.75 -3.66
CA LYS A 142 -9.50 -17.84 -4.50
C LYS A 142 -10.70 -18.41 -3.74
N ALA A 143 -10.48 -19.37 -2.84
CA ALA A 143 -11.52 -19.93 -1.98
C ALA A 143 -12.10 -18.91 -0.99
N ARG A 144 -11.36 -17.87 -0.61
CA ARG A 144 -11.84 -16.80 0.29
C ARG A 144 -12.77 -15.81 -0.44
N ILE A 145 -12.49 -15.53 -1.72
CA ILE A 145 -13.11 -14.42 -2.48
C ILE A 145 -14.65 -14.42 -2.40
N PRO A 146 -15.39 -15.50 -2.69
CA PRO A 146 -16.85 -15.45 -2.72
C PRO A 146 -17.48 -14.99 -1.40
N SER A 147 -16.91 -15.42 -0.26
CA SER A 147 -17.41 -15.03 1.07
C SER A 147 -16.99 -13.63 1.49
N GLN A 148 -15.88 -13.13 0.96
CA GLN A 148 -15.28 -11.88 1.38
C GLN A 148 -15.68 -10.70 0.49
N LEU A 149 -15.98 -10.93 -0.78
CA LEU A 149 -16.32 -9.86 -1.74
C LEU A 149 -17.55 -9.05 -1.31
N THR A 150 -18.54 -9.70 -0.70
CA THR A 150 -19.79 -9.07 -0.29
C THR A 150 -19.83 -8.68 1.20
N ILE A 151 -18.75 -8.93 1.97
CA ILE A 151 -18.79 -8.83 3.43
C ILE A 151 -18.98 -7.38 3.92
N THR A 152 -18.43 -6.41 3.18
CA THR A 152 -18.58 -4.98 3.45
C THR A 152 -19.85 -4.37 2.83
N LYS A 153 -20.71 -5.23 2.24
CA LYS A 153 -21.97 -4.88 1.57
C LYS A 153 -21.80 -3.80 0.48
N PRO A 154 -20.94 -4.03 -0.53
CA PRO A 154 -20.79 -3.08 -1.62
C PRO A 154 -22.03 -3.07 -2.51
N ASP A 155 -22.34 -1.90 -3.08
CA ASP A 155 -23.33 -1.73 -4.15
C ASP A 155 -22.69 -1.88 -5.54
N PHE A 156 -21.37 -1.64 -5.63
CA PHE A 156 -20.59 -1.71 -6.86
C PHE A 156 -19.33 -2.55 -6.67
N VAL A 157 -18.99 -3.33 -7.68
CA VAL A 157 -17.72 -4.07 -7.75
C VAL A 157 -16.93 -3.53 -8.93
N VAL A 158 -15.79 -2.92 -8.65
CA VAL A 158 -14.96 -2.25 -9.65
C VAL A 158 -13.84 -3.17 -10.11
N PHE A 159 -13.19 -3.84 -9.16
CA PHE A 159 -12.10 -4.76 -9.47
C PHE A 159 -12.03 -5.93 -8.47
N VAL A 160 -11.83 -7.12 -9.01
CA VAL A 160 -11.53 -8.36 -8.30
C VAL A 160 -10.25 -8.94 -8.89
N PRO A 161 -9.19 -9.16 -8.09
CA PRO A 161 -7.95 -9.77 -8.58
C PRO A 161 -8.20 -11.15 -9.21
N GLU A 162 -7.48 -11.49 -10.29
CA GLU A 162 -7.71 -12.75 -11.03
C GLU A 162 -7.16 -13.98 -10.29
N CYS A 163 -6.21 -13.80 -9.37
CA CYS A 163 -5.65 -14.81 -8.46
C CYS A 163 -5.28 -16.14 -9.15
N THR A 164 -4.24 -16.11 -9.99
CA THR A 164 -3.69 -17.33 -10.61
C THR A 164 -2.27 -17.60 -10.12
N ASP A 165 -1.79 -18.84 -10.25
CA ASP A 165 -0.41 -19.21 -9.87
C ASP A 165 0.65 -18.46 -10.71
N GLU A 166 0.25 -17.96 -11.88
CA GLU A 166 1.10 -17.25 -12.85
C GLU A 166 0.98 -15.72 -12.72
N ARG A 167 -0.10 -15.23 -12.11
CA ARG A 167 -0.46 -13.81 -12.01
C ARG A 167 -0.79 -13.44 -10.57
N VAL A 168 0.23 -12.92 -9.88
CA VAL A 168 0.16 -12.42 -8.51
C VAL A 168 0.48 -10.93 -8.43
N ASN A 169 0.41 -10.18 -9.54
CA ASN A 169 0.80 -8.76 -9.65
C ASN A 169 -0.36 -7.76 -9.51
N ASP A 170 -1.55 -8.24 -9.12
CA ASP A 170 -2.77 -7.43 -8.99
C ASP A 170 -3.48 -7.62 -7.63
N THR A 171 -2.81 -8.24 -6.66
CA THR A 171 -3.39 -8.51 -5.32
C THR A 171 -3.19 -7.38 -4.30
N GLY A 172 -2.44 -6.34 -4.65
CA GLY A 172 -2.38 -5.06 -3.95
C GLY A 172 -3.04 -3.96 -4.78
N ASN A 173 -4.08 -3.33 -4.26
CA ASN A 173 -4.85 -2.28 -4.92
C ASN A 173 -5.15 -1.16 -3.93
N GLU A 174 -4.49 -0.02 -4.07
CA GLU A 174 -4.56 1.09 -3.12
C GLU A 174 -4.60 2.43 -3.81
N HIS A 175 -4.90 3.49 -3.05
CA HIS A 175 -5.07 4.84 -3.58
C HIS A 175 -6.08 4.88 -4.74
N PHE A 176 -7.31 4.45 -4.43
CA PHE A 176 -8.35 4.22 -5.43
C PHE A 176 -9.21 5.47 -5.62
N LEU A 177 -8.95 6.16 -6.72
CA LEU A 177 -9.55 7.45 -7.03
C LEU A 177 -10.47 7.36 -8.26
N VAL A 178 -11.77 7.47 -8.01
CA VAL A 178 -12.82 7.54 -9.03
C VAL A 178 -13.18 9.00 -9.30
N PHE A 179 -13.30 9.39 -10.56
CA PHE A 179 -13.53 10.76 -11.01
C PHE A 179 -14.43 10.80 -12.24
N ASP A 180 -15.02 11.97 -12.51
CA ASP A 180 -15.85 12.20 -13.67
C ASP A 180 -14.97 12.42 -14.91
N GLY A 181 -15.25 11.63 -15.95
CA GLY A 181 -14.63 11.74 -17.25
C GLY A 181 -15.17 12.95 -18.05
N PRO A 182 -14.39 13.50 -19.00
CA PRO A 182 -14.81 14.63 -19.83
C PRO A 182 -16.07 14.35 -20.67
N ASP A 183 -16.29 13.11 -21.06
CA ASP A 183 -17.44 12.65 -21.82
C ASP A 183 -18.62 12.18 -20.96
N GLY A 184 -18.56 12.46 -19.66
CA GLY A 184 -19.57 12.06 -18.69
C GLY A 184 -19.43 10.62 -18.20
N SER A 185 -18.45 9.83 -18.66
CA SER A 185 -18.18 8.51 -18.06
C SER A 185 -17.67 8.62 -16.62
N LEU A 186 -17.68 7.52 -15.88
CA LEU A 186 -16.90 7.38 -14.65
C LEU A 186 -15.53 6.80 -15.00
N MET A 187 -14.47 7.35 -14.43
CA MET A 187 -13.10 6.89 -14.63
C MET A 187 -12.44 6.62 -13.29
N ALA A 188 -11.45 5.73 -13.28
CA ALA A 188 -10.74 5.36 -12.07
C ALA A 188 -9.24 5.21 -12.33
N VAL A 189 -8.45 5.69 -11.38
CA VAL A 189 -7.01 5.39 -11.27
C VAL A 189 -6.69 4.83 -9.90
N TRP A 190 -5.75 3.90 -9.84
CA TRP A 190 -5.22 3.37 -8.58
C TRP A 190 -3.80 2.85 -8.72
N THR A 191 -3.13 2.68 -7.59
CA THR A 191 -1.83 1.99 -7.52
C THR A 191 -2.09 0.49 -7.38
N GLN A 192 -1.59 -0.29 -8.34
CA GLN A 192 -1.71 -1.75 -8.38
C GLN A 192 -0.35 -2.42 -8.27
N SER A 193 -0.28 -3.56 -7.59
CA SER A 193 0.95 -4.35 -7.42
C SER A 193 0.66 -5.77 -6.93
N SER A 194 1.70 -6.57 -6.75
CA SER A 194 1.57 -7.85 -6.06
C SER A 194 1.18 -7.69 -4.59
N ALA A 195 1.80 -6.73 -3.91
CA ALA A 195 1.45 -6.32 -2.55
C ALA A 195 1.93 -4.88 -2.35
N GLU A 196 1.42 -4.22 -1.32
CA GLU A 196 1.86 -2.87 -0.96
C GLU A 196 3.39 -2.79 -0.90
N SER A 197 3.95 -1.70 -1.45
CA SER A 197 5.39 -1.43 -1.51
C SER A 197 6.24 -2.43 -2.32
N GLN A 198 5.65 -3.31 -3.12
CA GLN A 198 6.42 -4.22 -3.98
C GLN A 198 6.97 -3.50 -5.23
N PRO A 199 8.10 -3.97 -5.81
CA PRO A 199 8.74 -3.32 -6.96
C PRO A 199 7.92 -3.25 -8.25
N ASP A 200 6.79 -3.97 -8.31
CA ASP A 200 5.86 -3.97 -9.43
C ASP A 200 4.70 -2.97 -9.27
N GLN A 201 4.79 -2.02 -8.33
CA GLN A 201 3.82 -0.92 -8.23
C GLN A 201 3.73 -0.12 -9.53
N HIS A 202 2.51 -0.03 -10.06
CA HIS A 202 2.19 0.67 -11.29
C HIS A 202 0.82 1.36 -11.20
N MET A 203 0.60 2.31 -12.10
CA MET A 203 -0.68 3.00 -12.22
C MET A 203 -1.61 2.22 -13.14
N ALA A 204 -2.77 1.86 -12.61
CA ALA A 204 -3.85 1.24 -13.35
C ALA A 204 -4.95 2.26 -13.66
N PHE A 205 -5.62 2.09 -14.80
CA PHE A 205 -6.74 2.89 -15.26
C PHE A 205 -7.91 2.00 -15.68
N SER A 206 -9.13 2.40 -15.32
CA SER A 206 -10.37 1.81 -15.83
C SER A 206 -11.46 2.86 -15.99
N ARG A 207 -12.47 2.55 -16.79
CA ARG A 207 -13.62 3.39 -17.10
C ARG A 207 -14.92 2.60 -17.01
N SER A 208 -16.00 3.28 -16.68
CA SER A 208 -17.39 2.82 -16.70
C SER A 208 -18.27 3.78 -17.48
N ASP A 209 -19.09 3.23 -18.38
CA ASP A 209 -20.05 3.98 -19.21
C ASP A 209 -21.49 3.87 -18.67
N ASP A 210 -21.68 3.21 -17.54
CA ASP A 210 -22.98 2.84 -16.98
C ASP A 210 -23.09 3.14 -15.48
N GLU A 211 -22.56 4.30 -15.06
CA GLU A 211 -22.60 4.82 -13.69
C GLU A 211 -21.96 3.86 -12.66
N GLY A 212 -20.88 3.19 -13.06
CA GLY A 212 -20.07 2.35 -12.17
C GLY A 212 -20.59 0.91 -12.03
N ARG A 213 -21.63 0.51 -12.78
CA ARG A 213 -22.19 -0.84 -12.74
C ARG A 213 -21.24 -1.87 -13.36
N THR A 214 -20.60 -1.51 -14.48
CA THR A 214 -19.56 -2.30 -15.13
C THR A 214 -18.35 -1.45 -15.45
N TRP A 215 -17.17 -2.09 -15.45
CA TRP A 215 -15.90 -1.42 -15.65
C TRP A 215 -15.08 -2.14 -16.71
N SER A 216 -14.35 -1.36 -17.51
CA SER A 216 -13.40 -1.90 -18.49
C SER A 216 -12.30 -2.71 -17.81
N LYS A 217 -11.64 -3.61 -18.54
CA LYS A 217 -10.46 -4.30 -18.02
C LYS A 217 -9.37 -3.27 -17.67
N PRO A 218 -8.77 -3.34 -16.46
CA PRO A 218 -7.70 -2.43 -16.07
C PRO A 218 -6.55 -2.42 -17.06
N ARG A 219 -6.06 -1.21 -17.38
CA ARG A 219 -4.88 -1.00 -18.22
C ARG A 219 -3.78 -0.34 -17.39
N ILE A 220 -2.53 -0.78 -17.59
CA ILE A 220 -1.37 -0.15 -16.98
C ILE A 220 -1.02 1.09 -17.80
N ILE A 221 -1.03 2.26 -17.16
CA ILE A 221 -0.79 3.56 -17.80
C ILE A 221 0.58 4.15 -17.44
N ALA A 222 1.19 3.72 -16.33
CA ALA A 222 2.56 4.05 -15.96
C ALA A 222 3.15 3.00 -15.02
N GLY A 223 4.48 2.82 -15.03
CA GLY A 223 5.19 1.86 -14.17
C GLY A 223 5.36 0.46 -14.79
N PRO A 224 6.06 -0.44 -14.08
CA PRO A 224 6.41 -1.77 -14.55
C PRO A 224 5.20 -2.72 -14.59
N LYS A 225 5.15 -3.61 -15.59
CA LYS A 225 4.15 -4.71 -15.59
C LYS A 225 4.56 -5.85 -14.64
N LYS A 226 5.86 -6.02 -14.43
CA LYS A 226 6.48 -7.05 -13.59
C LYS A 226 7.71 -6.49 -12.88
N PRO A 227 8.10 -7.07 -11.73
CA PRO A 227 9.34 -6.69 -11.07
C PRO A 227 10.54 -6.75 -12.03
N GLY A 228 11.35 -5.69 -12.05
CA GLY A 228 12.56 -5.60 -12.88
C GLY A 228 12.37 -5.07 -14.31
N GLU A 229 11.14 -4.80 -14.76
CA GLU A 229 10.87 -4.20 -16.08
C GLU A 229 10.92 -2.66 -16.08
N GLY A 230 11.07 -2.02 -14.93
CA GLY A 230 11.08 -0.57 -14.78
C GLY A 230 11.04 -0.13 -13.31
N HIS A 231 10.95 1.17 -13.08
CA HIS A 231 10.82 1.74 -11.74
C HIS A 231 9.35 1.93 -11.35
N MET A 232 9.06 1.73 -10.06
CA MET A 232 7.72 1.88 -9.49
C MET A 232 7.07 3.21 -9.85
N ALA A 233 5.79 3.16 -10.18
CA ALA A 233 4.90 4.31 -10.27
C ALA A 233 3.79 4.13 -9.23
N SER A 234 3.73 5.04 -8.26
CA SER A 234 2.86 4.91 -7.08
C SER A 234 2.08 6.18 -6.81
N TRP A 235 0.98 6.05 -6.09
CA TRP A 235 0.22 7.17 -5.53
C TRP A 235 -0.31 8.15 -6.57
N GLY A 236 -0.75 7.65 -7.71
CA GLY A 236 -1.23 8.52 -8.78
C GLY A 236 -2.61 9.12 -8.52
N TYR A 237 -2.83 10.34 -8.98
CA TYR A 237 -4.08 11.08 -8.82
C TYR A 237 -4.47 11.83 -10.10
N PRO A 238 -5.78 11.95 -10.38
CA PRO A 238 -6.29 12.56 -11.60
C PRO A 238 -6.53 14.07 -11.44
N LEU A 239 -6.34 14.82 -12.53
CA LEU A 239 -6.88 16.17 -12.73
C LEU A 239 -7.54 16.23 -14.11
N VAL A 240 -8.62 17.01 -14.26
CA VAL A 240 -9.29 17.16 -15.57
C VAL A 240 -9.38 18.64 -15.90
N SER A 241 -8.77 19.06 -17.00
CA SER A 241 -8.84 20.44 -17.47
C SER A 241 -10.25 20.77 -17.96
N LYS A 242 -10.57 22.07 -18.07
CA LYS A 242 -11.85 22.53 -18.62
C LYS A 242 -12.09 22.14 -20.08
N SER A 243 -11.03 21.89 -20.87
CA SER A 243 -11.16 21.40 -22.26
C SER A 243 -11.42 19.90 -22.34
N GLY A 244 -11.19 19.17 -21.23
CA GLY A 244 -11.36 17.73 -21.15
C GLY A 244 -10.05 16.94 -21.17
N ARG A 245 -8.87 17.57 -21.15
CA ARG A 245 -7.61 16.84 -20.97
C ARG A 245 -7.56 16.20 -19.59
N ILE A 246 -7.26 14.91 -19.53
CA ILE A 246 -7.08 14.16 -18.29
C ILE A 246 -5.59 14.08 -17.98
N TYR A 247 -5.17 14.54 -16.81
CA TYR A 247 -3.83 14.30 -16.28
C TYR A 247 -3.88 13.20 -15.24
N VAL A 248 -2.83 12.37 -15.20
CA VAL A 248 -2.52 11.50 -14.06
C VAL A 248 -1.11 11.81 -13.60
N LEU A 249 -1.00 12.37 -12.40
CA LEU A 249 0.30 12.66 -11.78
C LEU A 249 0.59 11.60 -10.73
N TYR A 250 1.83 11.16 -10.61
CA TYR A 250 2.21 10.04 -9.75
C TYR A 250 3.68 10.13 -9.28
N SER A 251 4.00 9.44 -8.19
CA SER A 251 5.37 9.33 -7.70
C SER A 251 6.14 8.30 -8.53
N GLN A 252 7.20 8.75 -9.20
CA GLN A 252 8.10 7.94 -10.00
C GLN A 252 9.38 7.64 -9.21
N SER A 253 9.57 6.38 -8.82
CA SER A 253 10.80 5.95 -8.18
C SER A 253 11.99 6.05 -9.14
N ILE A 254 13.18 6.28 -8.58
CA ILE A 254 14.47 6.23 -9.28
C ILE A 254 15.33 5.02 -8.86
N GLY A 255 14.75 4.07 -8.11
CA GLY A 255 15.46 2.90 -7.58
C GLY A 255 16.37 3.17 -6.37
N ARG A 256 16.49 4.43 -5.93
CA ARG A 256 17.09 4.84 -4.65
C ARG A 256 15.98 5.13 -3.64
N VAL A 257 16.24 4.89 -2.36
CA VAL A 257 15.28 5.09 -1.26
C VAL A 257 15.86 6.10 -0.27
N ASP A 258 15.06 7.07 0.15
CA ASP A 258 15.41 8.05 1.19
C ASP A 258 14.67 7.74 2.50
N THR A 259 13.34 7.64 2.43
CA THR A 259 12.49 7.25 3.57
C THR A 259 11.89 5.87 3.36
N PHE A 260 10.86 5.78 2.51
CA PHE A 260 10.20 4.53 2.16
C PHE A 260 10.24 4.32 0.63
N PRO A 261 10.34 3.05 0.16
CA PRO A 261 10.44 2.76 -1.27
C PRO A 261 9.28 3.33 -2.11
N HIS A 262 8.08 3.36 -1.55
CA HIS A 262 6.87 3.82 -2.23
C HIS A 262 6.64 5.34 -2.14
N SER A 263 7.35 6.07 -1.26
CA SER A 263 7.21 7.53 -1.12
C SER A 263 8.37 8.32 -1.73
N THR A 264 9.54 7.69 -1.91
CA THR A 264 10.73 8.32 -2.51
C THR A 264 10.60 8.35 -4.04
N GLY A 265 10.15 9.48 -4.61
CA GLY A 265 9.97 9.58 -6.06
C GLY A 265 9.73 10.99 -6.59
N TRP A 266 10.12 11.22 -7.84
CA TRP A 266 9.81 12.47 -8.54
C TRP A 266 8.34 12.50 -8.90
N LEU A 267 7.71 13.69 -8.89
CA LEU A 267 6.36 13.79 -9.45
C LEU A 267 6.48 13.73 -10.97
N HIS A 268 5.94 12.67 -11.57
CA HIS A 268 5.78 12.56 -13.00
C HIS A 268 4.32 12.72 -13.39
N GLY A 269 4.07 13.11 -14.63
CA GLY A 269 2.75 13.23 -15.19
C GLY A 269 2.66 12.66 -16.60
N ILE A 270 1.48 12.13 -16.91
CA ILE A 270 1.01 11.78 -18.25
C ILE A 270 -0.35 12.45 -18.46
N TYR A 271 -0.73 12.66 -19.71
CA TYR A 271 -2.07 13.14 -20.05
C TYR A 271 -2.74 12.34 -21.18
N SER A 272 -4.05 12.47 -21.29
CA SER A 272 -4.88 11.92 -22.35
C SER A 272 -5.87 12.98 -22.85
N ASP A 273 -5.96 13.11 -24.17
CA ASP A 273 -6.91 13.99 -24.89
C ASP A 273 -8.06 13.21 -25.54
N ASP A 274 -8.13 11.90 -25.31
CA ASP A 274 -9.07 10.98 -25.95
C ASP A 274 -9.80 10.10 -24.93
N ASN A 275 -10.18 10.70 -23.79
CA ASN A 275 -10.94 10.06 -22.70
C ASN A 275 -10.25 8.80 -22.14
N GLY A 276 -8.93 8.83 -22.03
CA GLY A 276 -8.10 7.76 -21.46
C GLY A 276 -7.80 6.62 -22.44
N VAL A 277 -8.05 6.77 -23.75
CA VAL A 277 -7.73 5.74 -24.75
C VAL A 277 -6.22 5.63 -24.94
N THR A 278 -5.54 6.75 -25.19
CA THR A 278 -4.08 6.86 -25.27
C THR A 278 -3.53 7.84 -24.24
N TRP A 279 -2.23 7.73 -23.96
CA TRP A 279 -1.53 8.53 -22.96
C TRP A 279 -0.22 9.06 -23.52
N SER A 280 0.13 10.29 -23.14
CA SER A 280 1.41 10.92 -23.48
C SER A 280 2.60 10.14 -22.91
N ALA A 281 3.81 10.45 -23.39
CA ALA A 281 5.02 10.01 -22.71
C ALA A 281 5.10 10.66 -21.31
N PRO A 282 5.65 9.96 -20.30
CA PRO A 282 5.78 10.50 -18.96
C PRO A 282 6.80 11.64 -18.91
N GLN A 283 6.47 12.69 -18.17
CA GLN A 283 7.36 13.84 -17.97
C GLN A 283 7.42 14.21 -16.50
N ASN A 284 8.58 14.66 -16.03
CA ASN A 284 8.73 15.18 -14.68
C ASN A 284 7.98 16.51 -14.53
N VAL A 285 7.12 16.61 -13.51
CA VAL A 285 6.47 17.85 -13.08
C VAL A 285 7.41 18.57 -12.10
N PRO A 286 7.78 19.84 -12.34
CA PRO A 286 8.65 20.57 -11.43
C PRO A 286 8.03 20.75 -10.04
N LEU A 287 8.79 20.42 -9.00
CA LEU A 287 8.39 20.64 -7.61
C LEU A 287 9.35 21.63 -6.94
N ARG A 288 8.80 22.48 -6.08
CA ARG A 288 9.58 23.30 -5.17
C ARG A 288 10.24 22.40 -4.12
N ARG A 289 11.54 22.60 -3.90
CA ARG A 289 12.31 21.91 -2.85
C ARG A 289 11.93 22.43 -1.47
N SER A 290 11.76 21.51 -0.52
CA SER A 290 11.49 21.80 0.88
C SER A 290 12.76 21.69 1.72
N ILE A 291 12.79 22.37 2.86
CA ILE A 291 13.87 22.22 3.86
C ILE A 291 13.94 20.79 4.44
N TYR A 292 12.84 20.03 4.32
CA TYR A 292 12.71 18.66 4.82
C TYR A 292 13.15 17.61 3.82
N ASP A 293 13.44 18.00 2.58
CA ASP A 293 13.97 17.09 1.59
C ASP A 293 15.44 16.73 1.90
N ASN A 294 15.88 15.60 1.34
CA ASN A 294 17.26 15.14 1.44
C ASN A 294 18.23 16.24 0.95
N PRO A 295 19.31 16.59 1.67
CA PRO A 295 20.26 17.60 1.20
C PRO A 295 20.85 17.33 -0.21
N ASP A 296 20.98 16.07 -0.62
CA ASP A 296 21.34 15.67 -1.98
C ASP A 296 20.19 16.00 -2.95
N SER A 297 20.40 16.98 -3.84
CA SER A 297 19.39 17.42 -4.80
C SER A 297 19.08 16.38 -5.89
N THR A 298 19.89 15.33 -6.01
CA THR A 298 19.59 14.19 -6.90
C THR A 298 18.59 13.22 -6.29
N MET A 299 18.33 13.33 -4.99
CA MET A 299 17.29 12.57 -4.31
C MET A 299 15.94 13.26 -4.47
N PRO A 300 14.91 12.51 -4.92
CA PRO A 300 13.57 13.05 -5.03
C PRO A 300 12.98 13.37 -3.64
N PRO A 301 11.94 14.24 -3.59
CA PRO A 301 11.23 14.49 -2.36
C PRO A 301 10.44 13.24 -1.89
N ASN A 302 10.05 13.22 -0.62
CA ASN A 302 9.19 12.19 -0.05
C ASN A 302 7.78 12.74 0.18
N ILE A 303 6.99 12.82 -0.89
CA ILE A 303 5.64 13.40 -0.83
C ILE A 303 4.55 12.42 -1.25
N LEU A 304 3.38 12.58 -0.65
CA LEU A 304 2.15 11.85 -1.01
C LEU A 304 0.97 12.81 -1.09
N CYS A 305 0.38 12.93 -2.27
CA CYS A 305 -0.99 13.43 -2.43
C CYS A 305 -1.92 12.21 -2.49
N TRP A 306 -2.79 12.05 -1.48
CA TRP A 306 -3.58 10.82 -1.30
C TRP A 306 -5.08 10.98 -1.63
N GLN A 307 -5.53 12.21 -1.90
CA GLN A 307 -6.89 12.53 -2.31
C GLN A 307 -6.86 13.23 -3.67
N LYS A 308 -7.97 13.15 -4.40
CA LYS A 308 -8.13 13.92 -5.64
C LYS A 308 -7.95 15.42 -5.34
N PRO A 309 -7.14 16.15 -6.13
CA PRO A 309 -7.20 17.60 -6.11
C PRO A 309 -8.61 18.09 -6.45
N LEU A 310 -9.09 19.12 -5.74
CA LEU A 310 -10.44 19.68 -5.90
C LEU A 310 -10.37 21.15 -6.30
N ARG A 311 -11.33 21.66 -7.07
CA ARG A 311 -11.41 23.06 -7.51
C ARG A 311 -11.95 24.00 -6.42
N ASN A 312 -11.38 23.89 -5.24
CA ASN A 312 -11.81 24.61 -4.04
C ASN A 312 -10.97 25.87 -3.74
N ALA A 313 -9.94 26.16 -4.54
CA ALA A 313 -9.14 27.37 -4.38
C ALA A 313 -9.69 28.55 -5.21
N LYS A 314 -9.04 29.71 -5.04
CA LYS A 314 -9.31 30.95 -5.77
C LYS A 314 -9.42 30.68 -7.28
N GLU A 315 -10.42 31.29 -7.92
CA GLU A 315 -10.70 31.19 -9.36
C GLU A 315 -11.01 29.77 -9.87
N GLY A 316 -11.39 28.84 -8.98
CA GLY A 316 -11.73 27.46 -9.35
C GLY A 316 -10.51 26.62 -9.75
N ARG A 317 -9.32 26.99 -9.25
CA ARG A 317 -8.09 26.24 -9.42
C ARG A 317 -8.08 24.99 -8.55
N TYR A 318 -7.38 23.96 -9.05
CA TYR A 318 -7.17 22.74 -8.30
C TYR A 318 -6.28 22.98 -7.07
N PHE A 319 -6.69 22.40 -5.95
CA PHE A 319 -6.01 22.47 -4.67
C PHE A 319 -5.97 21.08 -4.04
N ALA A 320 -4.82 20.72 -3.46
CA ALA A 320 -4.61 19.43 -2.85
C ALA A 320 -3.71 19.53 -1.62
N GLY A 321 -4.01 18.74 -0.60
CA GLY A 321 -3.10 18.54 0.52
C GLY A 321 -2.10 17.42 0.23
N VAL A 322 -0.91 17.55 0.81
CA VAL A 322 0.22 16.65 0.62
C VAL A 322 0.83 16.31 1.96
N THR A 323 1.10 15.03 2.18
CA THR A 323 2.03 14.60 3.24
C THR A 323 3.44 14.77 2.73
N ARG A 324 4.31 15.44 3.48
CA ARG A 324 5.75 15.40 3.29
C ARG A 324 6.40 14.65 4.45
N TRP A 325 7.10 13.57 4.15
CA TRP A 325 8.02 12.96 5.10
C TRP A 325 9.37 13.68 5.04
N THR A 326 9.92 13.95 6.20
CA THR A 326 11.27 14.47 6.30
C THR A 326 12.27 13.37 5.97
N SER A 327 13.28 13.71 5.17
CA SER A 327 14.37 12.81 4.83
C SER A 327 15.03 12.24 6.09
N PHE A 328 15.36 10.94 6.09
CA PHE A 328 16.14 10.35 7.16
C PHE A 328 17.57 10.90 7.24
N SER A 329 18.06 11.53 6.16
CA SER A 329 19.33 12.29 6.21
C SER A 329 19.23 13.60 7.01
N ARG A 330 18.01 14.05 7.36
CA ARG A 330 17.74 15.21 8.21
C ARG A 330 17.35 14.78 9.62
N TYR A 331 16.30 13.96 9.74
CA TYR A 331 15.77 13.45 11.01
C TYR A 331 15.67 11.94 10.96
N GLN A 332 16.40 11.27 11.85
CA GLN A 332 16.28 9.83 12.03
C GLN A 332 14.95 9.49 12.73
N ASN A 333 14.39 8.34 12.39
CA ASN A 333 13.17 7.86 13.02
C ASN A 333 13.44 7.56 14.52
N PRO A 334 12.72 8.16 15.48
CA PRO A 334 13.04 8.02 16.91
C PRO A 334 12.66 6.66 17.50
N THR A 335 11.82 5.87 16.81
CA THR A 335 11.39 4.53 17.26
C THR A 335 11.51 3.51 16.13
N ASP A 336 11.36 2.22 16.46
CA ASP A 336 11.32 1.13 15.47
C ASP A 336 10.02 1.12 14.64
N SER A 337 9.02 1.91 15.02
CA SER A 337 7.77 2.04 14.27
C SER A 337 7.92 3.04 13.13
N TRP A 338 7.46 2.68 11.93
CA TRP A 338 7.37 3.62 10.81
C TRP A 338 6.47 4.83 11.13
N MET A 339 5.55 4.68 12.08
CA MET A 339 4.56 5.70 12.46
C MET A 339 5.18 6.92 13.12
N SER A 340 6.41 6.82 13.63
CA SER A 340 7.16 7.95 14.16
C SER A 340 8.07 8.63 13.14
N ALA A 341 8.05 8.22 11.87
CA ALA A 341 8.78 8.94 10.82
C ALA A 341 8.21 10.35 10.67
N ASP A 342 9.06 11.37 10.85
CA ASP A 342 8.66 12.77 10.85
C ASP A 342 7.92 13.13 9.56
N ALA A 343 6.68 13.58 9.71
CA ALA A 343 5.78 13.90 8.62
C ALA A 343 4.86 15.07 8.95
N ARG A 344 4.59 15.88 7.94
CA ARG A 344 3.89 17.15 8.04
C ARG A 344 3.03 17.37 6.81
N VAL A 345 2.07 18.27 6.92
CA VAL A 345 1.13 18.58 5.86
C VAL A 345 1.44 19.94 5.23
N GLU A 346 1.52 19.93 3.91
CA GLU A 346 1.65 21.11 3.04
C GLU A 346 0.54 21.07 1.98
N PHE A 347 0.38 22.14 1.21
CA PHE A 347 -0.63 22.21 0.16
C PHE A 347 -0.07 22.67 -1.18
N MET A 348 -0.61 22.09 -2.26
CA MET A 348 -0.34 22.45 -3.64
C MET A 348 -1.58 23.11 -4.25
N ARG A 349 -1.38 24.22 -4.96
CA ARG A 349 -2.37 24.78 -5.89
C ARG A 349 -1.81 24.70 -7.30
N PHE A 350 -2.56 24.09 -8.21
CA PHE A 350 -2.17 23.99 -9.61
C PHE A 350 -2.69 25.21 -10.37
N GLU A 351 -1.78 25.97 -10.97
CA GLU A 351 -2.09 27.32 -11.46
C GLU A 351 -2.63 27.34 -12.89
N ASN A 352 -2.21 26.40 -13.74
CA ASN A 352 -2.41 26.45 -15.19
C ASN A 352 -2.99 25.17 -15.81
N ILE A 353 -3.61 24.26 -15.04
CA ILE A 353 -4.16 23.00 -15.59
C ILE A 353 -5.18 23.23 -16.71
N ASP A 354 -5.94 24.32 -16.64
CA ASP A 354 -6.96 24.66 -17.65
C ASP A 354 -6.39 25.25 -18.94
N GLU A 355 -5.08 25.48 -19.01
CA GLU A 355 -4.37 25.91 -20.22
C GLU A 355 -3.84 24.72 -21.05
N ASP A 356 -4.15 23.50 -20.61
CA ASP A 356 -3.65 22.24 -21.17
C ASP A 356 -2.12 22.18 -21.32
N PRO A 357 -1.32 22.51 -20.28
CA PRO A 357 0.13 22.46 -20.36
C PRO A 357 0.63 21.02 -20.56
N GLU A 358 1.81 20.86 -21.14
CA GLU A 358 2.56 19.61 -20.99
C GLU A 358 2.88 19.37 -19.49
N PRO A 359 3.03 18.13 -18.99
CA PRO A 359 3.24 17.91 -17.56
C PRO A 359 4.49 18.62 -16.99
N ARG A 360 5.55 18.77 -17.79
CA ARG A 360 6.76 19.53 -17.40
C ARG A 360 6.53 21.05 -17.27
N GLU A 361 5.41 21.55 -17.78
CA GLU A 361 5.01 22.97 -17.80
C GLU A 361 3.90 23.26 -16.78
N ILE A 362 3.45 22.25 -16.02
CA ILE A 362 2.51 22.44 -14.91
C ILE A 362 3.16 23.33 -13.84
N GLN A 363 2.45 24.38 -13.45
CA GLN A 363 2.85 25.34 -12.43
C GLN A 363 2.13 25.03 -11.11
N ILE A 364 2.91 24.92 -10.04
CA ILE A 364 2.41 24.62 -8.70
C ILE A 364 2.87 25.70 -7.71
N SER A 365 1.91 26.34 -7.06
CA SER A 365 2.15 27.17 -5.87
C SER A 365 2.03 26.34 -4.60
N TRP A 366 2.79 26.69 -3.57
CA TRP A 366 2.89 25.94 -2.31
C TRP A 366 2.46 26.79 -1.11
N PHE A 367 1.67 26.20 -0.22
CA PHE A 367 1.12 26.84 0.99
C PHE A 367 1.30 25.94 2.22
N ALA A 368 1.30 26.56 3.41
CA ALA A 368 1.75 25.91 4.65
C ALA A 368 3.06 25.14 4.39
N PHE A 369 4.05 25.82 3.81
CA PHE A 369 5.27 25.19 3.28
C PHE A 369 6.44 25.39 4.23
N ASN A 370 7.35 24.41 4.32
CA ASN A 370 8.50 24.46 5.23
C ASN A 370 8.09 24.72 6.70
N GLU A 371 8.63 25.75 7.35
CA GLU A 371 8.38 26.08 8.76
C GLU A 371 6.90 26.38 9.06
N GLN A 372 6.10 26.69 8.04
CA GLN A 372 4.67 26.93 8.15
C GLN A 372 3.81 25.66 7.97
N SER A 373 4.44 24.51 7.71
CA SER A 373 3.74 23.24 7.54
C SER A 373 2.98 22.82 8.78
N LEU A 374 1.84 22.18 8.55
CA LEU A 374 0.98 21.71 9.63
C LEU A 374 1.61 20.48 10.27
N ALA A 375 1.81 20.55 11.59
CA ALA A 375 2.50 19.54 12.37
C ALA A 375 1.72 19.18 13.63
N VAL A 376 1.81 17.92 14.05
CA VAL A 376 1.22 17.40 15.29
C VAL A 376 2.21 16.43 15.90
N GLY A 377 2.63 16.69 17.13
CA GLY A 377 3.65 15.89 17.82
C GLY A 377 3.27 14.41 17.96
N TYR A 378 4.24 13.52 17.76
CA TYR A 378 4.08 12.09 18.00
C TYR A 378 4.06 11.80 19.51
N PRO A 379 3.18 10.91 20.02
CA PRO A 379 3.14 10.59 21.44
C PRO A 379 4.49 10.12 22.00
N GLY A 380 4.99 10.80 23.04
CA GLY A 380 6.30 10.53 23.64
C GLY A 380 7.49 11.19 22.94
N HIS A 381 7.28 11.76 21.76
CA HIS A 381 8.29 12.45 20.94
C HIS A 381 7.69 13.73 20.31
N PRO A 382 7.31 14.74 21.12
CA PRO A 382 6.62 15.93 20.63
C PRO A 382 7.44 16.78 19.65
N GLU A 383 8.76 16.61 19.62
CA GLU A 383 9.69 17.21 18.66
C GLU A 383 9.56 16.64 17.24
N ILE A 384 8.94 15.47 17.10
CA ILE A 384 8.68 14.79 15.83
C ILE A 384 7.21 14.91 15.49
N SER A 385 6.90 15.29 14.25
CA SER A 385 5.52 15.38 13.77
C SER A 385 5.06 14.07 13.14
N ALA A 386 3.82 13.66 13.42
CA ALA A 386 3.13 12.57 12.74
C ALA A 386 1.77 13.04 12.22
N CYS A 387 1.77 14.15 11.49
CA CYS A 387 0.60 14.75 10.86
C CYS A 387 0.62 14.42 9.36
N GLN A 388 -0.38 13.70 8.88
CA GLN A 388 -0.34 13.10 7.54
C GLN A 388 -1.72 13.13 6.88
N GLU A 389 -1.70 12.86 5.58
CA GLU A 389 -2.85 12.53 4.73
C GLU A 389 -4.07 13.44 4.98
N PRO A 390 -3.97 14.72 4.59
CA PRO A 390 -5.05 15.69 4.73
C PRO A 390 -6.21 15.42 3.77
N SER A 391 -7.44 15.46 4.26
CA SER A 391 -8.68 15.54 3.46
C SER A 391 -9.31 16.92 3.63
N ILE A 392 -9.76 17.53 2.54
CA ILE A 392 -10.22 18.92 2.52
C ILE A 392 -11.65 18.97 1.98
N VAL A 393 -12.53 19.67 2.68
CA VAL A 393 -13.86 20.03 2.19
C VAL A 393 -14.05 21.55 2.21
N LYS A 394 -14.86 22.05 1.28
CA LYS A 394 -15.29 23.45 1.27
C LYS A 394 -16.47 23.62 2.23
N LEU A 395 -16.50 24.72 2.98
CA LEU A 395 -17.60 25.09 3.86
C LEU A 395 -18.57 26.05 3.15
N PRO A 396 -19.86 26.15 3.58
CA PRO A 396 -20.83 27.09 3.00
C PRO A 396 -20.40 28.55 3.02
N ASP A 397 -19.55 28.94 3.99
CA ASP A 397 -19.01 30.30 4.11
C ASP A 397 -17.71 30.53 3.33
N GLY A 398 -17.32 29.58 2.47
CA GLY A 398 -16.16 29.67 1.59
C GLY A 398 -14.81 29.29 2.24
N ARG A 399 -14.78 29.01 3.54
CA ARG A 399 -13.59 28.49 4.22
C ARG A 399 -13.27 27.06 3.76
N LEU A 400 -12.00 26.67 3.87
CA LEU A 400 -11.57 25.27 3.65
C LEU A 400 -11.31 24.60 4.99
N PHE A 401 -11.97 23.47 5.22
CA PHE A 401 -11.80 22.66 6.42
C PHE A 401 -10.98 21.42 6.09
N CYS A 402 -9.85 21.25 6.76
CA CYS A 402 -8.92 20.15 6.55
C CYS A 402 -8.92 19.23 7.77
N VAL A 403 -9.05 17.92 7.53
CA VAL A 403 -8.90 16.86 8.54
C VAL A 403 -7.66 16.04 8.19
N MET A 404 -6.83 15.73 9.17
CA MET A 404 -5.55 15.03 9.02
C MET A 404 -5.50 13.82 9.95
N ARG A 405 -4.88 12.74 9.49
CA ARG A 405 -4.58 11.61 10.36
C ARG A 405 -3.38 11.92 11.24
N THR A 406 -3.42 11.44 12.48
CA THR A 406 -2.32 11.61 13.44
C THR A 406 -2.06 10.33 14.24
N ALA A 407 -0.90 10.26 14.91
CA ALA A 407 -0.62 9.21 15.87
C ALA A 407 -1.16 9.53 17.29
N ALA A 408 -1.82 10.67 17.49
CA ALA A 408 -2.26 11.16 18.81
C ALA A 408 -3.60 10.55 19.29
N GLY A 409 -4.09 9.49 18.64
CA GLY A 409 -5.35 8.81 19.00
C GLY A 409 -6.62 9.55 18.58
N SER A 410 -6.49 10.62 17.80
CA SER A 410 -7.60 11.39 17.23
C SER A 410 -7.19 11.99 15.88
N PRO A 411 -8.12 12.18 14.92
CA PRO A 411 -7.88 13.06 13.79
C PRO A 411 -7.63 14.49 14.29
N TYR A 412 -6.83 15.26 13.57
CA TYR A 412 -6.67 16.69 13.84
C TYR A 412 -7.28 17.49 12.69
N TRP A 413 -7.61 18.75 12.94
CA TRP A 413 -8.14 19.64 11.92
C TRP A 413 -7.47 21.00 11.91
N SER A 414 -7.52 21.63 10.75
CA SER A 414 -7.08 23.00 10.51
C SER A 414 -8.05 23.67 9.53
N ILE A 415 -8.09 24.99 9.53
CA ILE A 415 -8.97 25.78 8.68
C ILE A 415 -8.23 26.91 7.98
N SER A 416 -8.63 27.17 6.74
CA SER A 416 -8.21 28.34 5.96
C SER A 416 -9.42 29.22 5.66
N ALA A 417 -9.25 30.53 5.82
CA ALA A 417 -10.26 31.56 5.50
C ALA A 417 -9.95 32.34 4.22
N ASP A 418 -8.85 32.02 3.54
CA ASP A 418 -8.31 32.75 2.39
C ASP A 418 -8.04 31.80 1.22
N ALA A 419 -8.96 30.85 0.99
CA ALA A 419 -8.92 29.90 -0.12
C ALA A 419 -7.65 29.01 -0.15
N GLY A 420 -7.14 28.65 1.03
CA GLY A 420 -6.04 27.70 1.22
C GLY A 420 -4.66 28.33 1.35
N GLU A 421 -4.55 29.66 1.40
CA GLU A 421 -3.25 30.34 1.43
C GLU A 421 -2.62 30.34 2.84
N THR A 422 -3.42 30.57 3.88
CA THR A 422 -3.01 30.45 5.29
C THR A 422 -3.92 29.50 6.05
N TRP A 423 -3.36 28.85 7.08
CA TRP A 423 -4.01 27.79 7.84
C TRP A 423 -3.84 27.99 9.35
N SER A 424 -4.87 27.69 10.12
CA SER A 424 -4.79 27.68 11.58
C SER A 424 -3.87 26.57 12.09
N GLN A 425 -3.38 26.69 13.32
CA GLN A 425 -2.66 25.59 13.97
C GLN A 425 -3.58 24.35 14.10
N PRO A 426 -3.05 23.12 13.88
CA PRO A 426 -3.85 21.91 14.01
C PRO A 426 -4.37 21.70 15.43
N ARG A 427 -5.63 21.28 15.55
CA ARG A 427 -6.27 20.95 16.84
C ARG A 427 -6.95 19.58 16.79
N PRO A 428 -7.10 18.86 17.92
CA PRO A 428 -7.86 17.62 17.95
C PRO A 428 -9.26 17.81 17.40
N LEU A 429 -9.72 16.88 16.57
CA LEU A 429 -11.09 16.88 16.05
C LEU A 429 -12.05 16.39 17.13
N LEU A 430 -13.02 17.24 17.45
CA LEU A 430 -14.02 16.98 18.47
C LEU A 430 -15.36 16.58 17.84
N ARG A 431 -16.25 16.06 18.66
CA ARG A 431 -17.67 15.90 18.34
C ARG A 431 -18.34 17.22 17.97
N LYS A 432 -18.06 18.25 18.76
CA LYS A 432 -18.55 19.63 18.66
C LYS A 432 -17.68 20.50 19.58
N ASP A 433 -17.88 21.81 19.57
CA ASP A 433 -17.19 22.71 20.50
C ASP A 433 -17.39 22.26 21.96
N GLY A 434 -16.29 22.16 22.71
CA GLY A 434 -16.28 21.66 24.08
C GLY A 434 -16.65 20.16 24.24
N GLY A 435 -16.85 19.44 23.14
CA GLY A 435 -17.18 18.02 23.11
C GLY A 435 -15.97 17.10 23.27
N ARG A 436 -16.22 15.79 23.30
CA ARG A 436 -15.17 14.77 23.35
C ARG A 436 -14.40 14.69 22.01
N PRO A 437 -13.12 14.34 22.01
CA PRO A 437 -12.39 13.98 20.80
C PRO A 437 -13.01 12.77 20.07
N LEU A 438 -12.94 12.77 18.74
CA LEU A 438 -13.21 11.57 17.93
C LEU A 438 -12.00 10.64 17.97
N LEU A 439 -12.20 9.37 18.28
CA LEU A 439 -11.09 8.43 18.39
C LEU A 439 -10.71 7.85 17.01
N HIS A 440 -9.43 7.93 16.67
CA HIS A 440 -8.89 7.34 15.45
C HIS A 440 -7.40 7.04 15.61
N PRO A 441 -6.90 5.87 15.19
CA PRO A 441 -5.47 5.63 15.13
C PRO A 441 -4.85 6.37 13.93
N LEU A 442 -3.54 6.25 13.72
CA LEU A 442 -2.92 6.69 12.47
C LEU A 442 -3.41 5.78 11.31
N SER A 443 -4.43 6.25 10.59
CA SER A 443 -5.07 5.61 9.43
C SER A 443 -5.69 6.70 8.55
N PRO A 444 -5.98 6.48 7.26
CA PRO A 444 -6.75 7.44 6.48
C PRO A 444 -8.10 7.74 7.14
N CYS A 445 -8.41 9.03 7.37
CA CYS A 445 -9.67 9.51 7.91
C CYS A 445 -10.37 10.48 6.93
N PRO A 446 -10.80 9.99 5.75
CA PRO A 446 -11.35 10.87 4.73
C PRO A 446 -12.64 11.54 5.17
N ILE A 447 -12.78 12.82 4.81
CA ILE A 447 -14.01 13.60 4.93
C ILE A 447 -14.48 14.02 3.53
N TYR A 448 -15.78 13.87 3.26
CA TYR A 448 -16.40 14.24 2.00
C TYR A 448 -17.63 15.10 2.21
N ASP A 449 -17.90 15.96 1.24
CA ASP A 449 -19.13 16.74 1.15
C ASP A 449 -20.22 15.91 0.45
N MET A 450 -21.35 15.73 1.14
CA MET A 450 -22.48 14.93 0.68
C MET A 450 -23.20 15.53 -0.54
N GLY A 451 -23.03 16.83 -0.81
CA GLY A 451 -23.53 17.50 -2.01
C GLY A 451 -22.61 17.38 -3.23
N GLY A 452 -21.39 16.83 -3.05
CA GLY A 452 -20.35 16.73 -4.08
C GLY A 452 -19.07 17.42 -3.63
N ASN A 453 -17.92 16.97 -4.15
CA ASN A 453 -16.59 17.34 -3.61
C ASN A 453 -16.29 18.86 -3.59
N GLU A 454 -17.01 19.66 -4.36
CA GLU A 454 -16.80 21.11 -4.51
C GLU A 454 -18.04 21.94 -4.11
N ALA A 455 -19.07 21.29 -3.57
CA ALA A 455 -20.39 21.89 -3.35
C ALA A 455 -20.40 22.92 -2.21
N GLY A 456 -19.70 22.65 -1.11
CA GLY A 456 -19.86 23.42 0.13
C GLY A 456 -21.26 23.28 0.70
N SER A 457 -21.83 22.07 0.69
CA SER A 457 -23.25 21.84 1.02
C SER A 457 -23.59 22.07 2.49
N GLY A 458 -22.59 22.03 3.36
CA GLY A 458 -22.78 22.06 4.82
C GLY A 458 -23.11 20.70 5.43
N HIS A 459 -23.20 19.64 4.62
CA HIS A 459 -23.40 18.27 5.07
C HIS A 459 -22.22 17.40 4.67
N TYR A 460 -21.60 16.75 5.64
CA TYR A 460 -20.36 15.99 5.44
C TYR A 460 -20.47 14.58 5.98
N VAL A 461 -19.59 13.72 5.49
CA VAL A 461 -19.37 12.40 6.06
C VAL A 461 -17.88 12.21 6.29
N LEU A 462 -17.51 11.85 7.52
CA LEU A 462 -16.16 11.49 7.94
C LEU A 462 -16.12 9.99 8.22
N PHE A 463 -15.03 9.33 7.84
CA PHE A 463 -14.80 7.92 8.17
C PHE A 463 -13.67 7.77 9.19
N ILE A 464 -13.93 7.00 10.25
CA ILE A 464 -12.96 6.72 11.33
C ILE A 464 -12.99 5.23 11.71
N HIS A 465 -12.19 4.85 12.70
CA HIS A 465 -12.20 3.51 13.29
C HIS A 465 -12.79 3.49 14.71
N ASN A 466 -13.00 4.66 15.31
CA ASN A 466 -13.63 4.84 16.63
C ASN A 466 -12.87 4.14 17.78
N HIS A 467 -11.54 4.14 17.70
CA HIS A 467 -10.60 3.79 18.77
C HIS A 467 -9.28 4.51 18.52
N ASP A 468 -8.40 4.60 19.52
CA ASP A 468 -7.13 5.35 19.46
C ASP A 468 -5.95 4.51 18.92
N GLY A 469 -6.20 3.23 18.64
CA GLY A 469 -5.20 2.24 18.23
C GLY A 469 -5.13 1.04 19.18
N HIS A 470 -5.75 1.14 20.35
CA HIS A 470 -6.01 0.00 21.22
C HIS A 470 -7.30 -0.71 20.78
N TYR A 471 -7.15 -1.83 20.09
CA TYR A 471 -8.29 -2.59 19.57
C TYR A 471 -8.02 -4.08 19.69
N MET A 472 -8.93 -4.85 20.33
CA MET A 472 -8.81 -6.30 20.47
C MET A 472 -7.45 -6.82 21.01
N GLY A 473 -6.78 -6.02 21.84
CA GLY A 473 -5.45 -6.35 22.40
C GLY A 473 -4.26 -5.93 21.53
N TYR A 474 -4.50 -5.39 20.34
CA TYR A 474 -3.50 -4.68 19.54
C TYR A 474 -3.19 -3.32 20.14
N LYS A 475 -1.97 -2.83 19.87
CA LYS A 475 -1.44 -1.54 20.31
C LYS A 475 -1.43 -0.54 19.14
N PRO A 476 -1.31 0.78 19.40
CA PRO A 476 -1.30 1.79 18.34
C PRO A 476 -0.32 1.57 17.19
N THR A 477 0.80 0.88 17.42
CA THR A 477 1.79 0.53 16.38
C THR A 477 1.40 -0.65 15.49
N ASP A 478 0.42 -1.46 15.87
CA ASP A 478 -0.04 -2.67 15.15
C ASP A 478 -1.01 -2.32 14.01
N SER A 479 -0.66 -1.31 13.21
CA SER A 479 -1.53 -0.66 12.21
C SER A 479 -2.13 -1.60 11.16
N SER A 480 -1.48 -2.71 10.84
CA SER A 480 -2.02 -3.73 9.92
C SER A 480 -3.21 -4.51 10.47
N TYR A 481 -3.51 -4.38 11.77
CA TYR A 481 -4.51 -5.18 12.48
C TYR A 481 -5.64 -4.35 13.07
N HIS A 482 -5.30 -3.20 13.68
CA HIS A 482 -6.29 -2.40 14.41
C HIS A 482 -7.06 -1.41 13.55
N ARG A 483 -6.69 -1.15 12.29
CA ARG A 483 -7.43 -0.21 11.42
C ARG A 483 -8.76 -0.78 10.93
N ARG A 484 -9.65 -1.10 11.87
CA ARG A 484 -10.98 -1.68 11.69
C ARG A 484 -11.72 -1.72 13.05
N PRO A 485 -13.06 -1.71 13.06
CA PRO A 485 -13.96 -1.60 11.90
C PRO A 485 -13.94 -0.17 11.31
N VAL A 486 -14.72 0.07 10.26
CA VAL A 486 -14.98 1.42 9.76
C VAL A 486 -16.28 1.94 10.35
N PHE A 487 -16.21 3.13 10.94
CA PHE A 487 -17.35 3.92 11.38
C PHE A 487 -17.53 5.13 10.46
N MET A 488 -18.79 5.47 10.22
CA MET A 488 -19.21 6.68 9.52
C MET A 488 -19.67 7.70 10.56
N VAL A 489 -19.29 8.97 10.38
CA VAL A 489 -19.62 10.06 11.29
C VAL A 489 -20.17 11.21 10.45
N ARG A 490 -21.46 11.50 10.60
CA ARG A 490 -22.12 12.58 9.83
C ARG A 490 -21.75 13.92 10.44
N GLY A 491 -21.50 14.91 9.60
CA GLY A 491 -21.11 16.26 10.01
C GLY A 491 -22.06 17.30 9.44
N VAL A 492 -22.37 18.33 10.23
CA VAL A 492 -23.16 19.48 9.82
C VAL A 492 -22.37 20.75 10.11
N PHE A 493 -22.31 21.64 9.12
CA PHE A 493 -21.70 22.96 9.28
C PHE A 493 -22.45 23.80 10.32
N GLN A 494 -21.69 24.48 11.19
CA GLN A 494 -22.20 25.34 12.25
C GLN A 494 -21.61 26.75 12.08
N PRO A 495 -22.40 27.71 11.57
CA PRO A 495 -21.95 29.08 11.40
C PRO A 495 -21.46 29.67 12.73
N GLY A 496 -20.27 30.27 12.73
CA GLY A 496 -19.69 30.93 13.90
C GLY A 496 -19.13 30.00 14.99
N ALA A 497 -19.25 28.67 14.83
CA ALA A 497 -18.60 27.72 15.73
C ALA A 497 -17.07 27.77 15.59
N ASP A 498 -16.36 27.43 16.66
CA ASP A 498 -14.91 27.35 16.66
C ASP A 498 -14.45 26.20 15.77
N GLN A 499 -14.93 24.98 16.04
CA GLN A 499 -14.90 23.89 15.07
C GLN A 499 -16.14 23.99 14.17
N PRO A 500 -15.98 24.34 12.88
CA PRO A 500 -17.10 24.70 12.02
C PRO A 500 -17.98 23.53 11.59
N VAL A 501 -17.56 22.28 11.84
CA VAL A 501 -18.35 21.08 11.53
C VAL A 501 -18.57 20.32 12.83
N TRP A 502 -19.84 20.15 13.21
CA TRP A 502 -20.21 19.32 14.34
C TRP A 502 -20.68 17.96 13.84
N PHE A 503 -20.29 16.91 14.55
CA PHE A 503 -20.46 15.53 14.14
C PHE A 503 -21.53 14.82 14.98
N ASP A 504 -22.27 13.88 14.37
CA ASP A 504 -23.25 12.93 14.94
C ASP A 504 -22.63 11.60 15.31
N GLU A 505 -23.16 10.89 16.31
CA GLU A 505 -22.45 9.77 16.98
C GLU A 505 -21.91 8.76 15.96
N PRO A 506 -20.69 8.22 16.13
CA PRO A 506 -20.11 7.31 15.15
C PRO A 506 -21.03 6.10 14.91
N GLU A 507 -21.47 5.95 13.67
CA GLU A 507 -22.31 4.86 13.21
C GLU A 507 -21.44 3.74 12.64
N PHE A 508 -21.65 2.51 13.08
CA PHE A 508 -20.95 1.37 12.49
C PHE A 508 -21.27 1.27 11.00
N PHE A 509 -20.26 1.29 10.13
CA PHE A 509 -20.46 1.30 8.70
C PHE A 509 -20.22 -0.08 8.08
N PHE A 510 -19.02 -0.63 8.27
CA PHE A 510 -18.70 -2.01 7.92
C PHE A 510 -17.45 -2.54 8.62
N ASP A 511 -17.31 -3.86 8.59
CA ASP A 511 -16.12 -4.60 8.96
C ASP A 511 -16.08 -5.92 8.18
N HIS A 512 -15.05 -6.73 8.41
CA HIS A 512 -14.98 -8.13 7.98
C HIS A 512 -14.87 -9.07 9.19
N ASN A 513 -14.88 -10.38 8.94
CA ASN A 513 -14.88 -11.41 9.99
C ASN A 513 -13.48 -11.88 10.41
N GLY A 514 -12.44 -11.09 10.17
CA GLY A 514 -11.04 -11.44 10.48
C GLY A 514 -10.34 -12.35 9.47
N VAL A 515 -10.96 -12.69 8.33
CA VAL A 515 -10.26 -13.35 7.21
C VAL A 515 -9.37 -12.33 6.50
N SER A 516 -8.11 -12.68 6.21
CA SER A 516 -7.21 -11.81 5.45
C SER A 516 -7.30 -12.06 3.94
N LEU A 517 -6.91 -11.04 3.17
CA LEU A 517 -6.77 -11.09 1.71
C LEU A 517 -5.44 -10.46 1.30
N GLY A 518 -4.84 -10.94 0.20
CA GLY A 518 -3.57 -10.42 -0.28
C GLY A 518 -2.75 -11.48 -1.01
N LYS A 519 -1.48 -11.19 -1.24
CA LYS A 519 -0.55 -12.05 -1.98
C LYS A 519 -0.40 -13.44 -1.33
N PRO A 520 -0.48 -14.55 -2.08
CA PRO A 520 -0.13 -15.87 -1.57
C PRO A 520 1.30 -15.94 -1.01
N GLY A 521 1.51 -16.77 0.01
CA GLY A 521 2.75 -16.86 0.79
C GLY A 521 2.92 -15.77 1.85
N THR A 522 1.86 -15.01 2.18
CA THR A 522 1.89 -13.92 3.17
C THR A 522 0.70 -14.02 4.14
N ASP A 523 0.72 -13.23 5.21
CA ASP A 523 -0.44 -13.06 6.10
C ASP A 523 -1.58 -12.24 5.47
N GLY A 524 -1.39 -11.73 4.25
CA GLY A 524 -2.32 -10.80 3.63
C GLY A 524 -2.54 -9.55 4.48
N ARG A 525 -3.73 -8.97 4.39
CA ARG A 525 -4.12 -7.77 5.13
C ARG A 525 -5.46 -7.95 5.82
N LEU A 526 -5.57 -7.28 6.97
CA LEU A 526 -6.81 -7.14 7.73
C LEU A 526 -7.21 -5.66 7.85
N ASP A 527 -6.29 -4.72 7.69
CA ASP A 527 -6.63 -3.31 7.83
C ASP A 527 -7.54 -2.80 6.71
N LEU A 528 -8.58 -2.07 7.12
CA LEU A 528 -9.50 -1.33 6.26
C LEU A 528 -9.03 0.13 6.12
N ALA A 529 -7.78 0.31 5.67
CA ALA A 529 -7.22 1.64 5.41
C ALA A 529 -7.93 2.28 4.21
N LEU A 530 -8.79 3.27 4.47
CA LEU A 530 -9.65 3.91 3.48
C LEU A 530 -8.90 4.90 2.58
N TYR A 531 -8.05 4.39 1.69
CA TYR A 531 -7.52 5.12 0.55
C TYR A 531 -8.60 5.27 -0.54
N ALA A 532 -9.68 5.92 -0.13
CA ALA A 532 -10.96 6.01 -0.83
C ALA A 532 -11.09 7.32 -1.60
N SER A 533 -12.14 7.38 -2.41
CA SER A 533 -12.62 8.59 -3.07
C SER A 533 -14.15 8.63 -3.05
N PHE A 534 -14.70 9.78 -3.43
CA PHE A 534 -16.12 10.03 -3.37
C PHE A 534 -16.61 10.70 -4.65
N THR A 535 -17.81 10.33 -5.08
CA THR A 535 -18.54 10.97 -6.18
C THR A 535 -19.99 11.17 -5.77
N VAL A 536 -20.60 12.24 -6.26
CA VAL A 536 -22.06 12.45 -6.17
C VAL A 536 -22.56 12.64 -7.59
N ARG A 537 -23.18 11.58 -8.15
CA ARG A 537 -23.71 11.60 -9.51
C ARG A 537 -25.21 11.38 -9.47
N ASN A 538 -25.96 12.23 -10.16
CA ASN A 538 -27.43 12.19 -10.16
C ASN A 538 -28.04 12.19 -8.74
N GLY A 539 -27.42 12.93 -7.81
CA GLY A 539 -27.83 12.97 -6.40
C GLY A 539 -27.49 11.71 -5.60
N VAL A 540 -26.72 10.77 -6.17
CA VAL A 540 -26.30 9.54 -5.49
C VAL A 540 -24.85 9.68 -5.01
N PRO A 541 -24.63 9.89 -3.70
CA PRO A 541 -23.30 9.83 -3.09
C PRO A 541 -22.78 8.38 -3.01
N VAL A 542 -21.58 8.15 -3.56
CA VAL A 542 -20.91 6.84 -3.54
C VAL A 542 -19.50 6.99 -2.97
N LEU A 543 -19.22 6.20 -1.94
CA LEU A 543 -17.86 5.97 -1.45
C LEU A 543 -17.22 4.84 -2.26
N TRP A 544 -16.11 5.14 -2.93
CA TRP A 544 -15.29 4.19 -3.65
C TRP A 544 -14.07 3.85 -2.80
N TYR A 545 -13.91 2.58 -2.42
CA TYR A 545 -12.92 2.20 -1.41
C TYR A 545 -12.19 0.89 -1.73
N PRO A 546 -10.92 0.77 -1.32
CA PRO A 546 -10.22 -0.49 -1.31
C PRO A 546 -10.60 -1.32 -0.07
N ASP A 547 -11.12 -2.53 -0.25
CA ASP A 547 -11.33 -3.50 0.84
C ASP A 547 -10.03 -4.28 1.05
N ARG A 548 -9.38 -4.05 2.21
CA ARG A 548 -8.07 -4.63 2.59
C ARG A 548 -6.94 -4.39 1.57
N LYS A 549 -7.08 -3.37 0.71
CA LYS A 549 -6.23 -3.14 -0.47
C LYS A 549 -6.21 -4.33 -1.44
N PHE A 550 -7.32 -5.05 -1.54
CA PHE A 550 -7.45 -6.23 -2.39
C PHE A 550 -8.57 -6.04 -3.41
N PHE A 551 -9.82 -5.88 -2.96
CA PHE A 551 -10.93 -5.52 -3.84
C PHE A 551 -11.04 -4.01 -3.99
N LEU A 552 -11.53 -3.55 -5.14
CA LEU A 552 -11.99 -2.17 -5.33
C LEU A 552 -13.51 -2.18 -5.44
N LEU A 553 -14.17 -1.48 -4.53
CA LEU A 553 -15.61 -1.56 -4.31
C LEU A 553 -16.22 -0.15 -4.23
N GLY A 554 -17.52 -0.07 -4.40
CA GLY A 554 -18.31 1.14 -4.16
C GLY A 554 -19.50 0.86 -3.25
N ARG A 555 -19.84 1.82 -2.39
CA ARG A 555 -21.01 1.76 -1.51
C ARG A 555 -21.73 3.10 -1.47
N ILE A 556 -23.04 3.08 -1.67
CA ILE A 556 -23.91 4.24 -1.62
C ILE A 556 -24.01 4.71 -0.17
N ILE A 557 -23.83 6.01 0.06
CA ILE A 557 -24.01 6.62 1.37
C ILE A 557 -25.41 7.23 1.43
N GLN A 558 -26.33 6.56 2.11
CA GLN A 558 -27.70 7.08 2.21
C GLN A 558 -27.71 8.46 2.89
N HIS A 559 -28.49 9.39 2.32
CA HIS A 559 -28.90 10.60 3.03
C HIS A 559 -29.72 10.18 4.25
N PRO A 560 -29.56 10.87 5.39
CA PRO A 560 -30.34 10.59 6.60
C PRO A 560 -31.85 10.71 6.38
#